data_AF-W2P3E8-F1
#
_entry.id   AF-W2P3E8-F1
#
_cell.length_a   1.000
_cell.length_b   1.000
_cell.length_c   1.000
_cell.angle_alpha   90.00
_cell.angle_beta   90.00
_cell.angle_gamma   90.00
#
_symmetry.space_group_name_H-M   'P 1'
#
loop_
_entity.id
_entity.type
_entity.pdbx_description
1 polymer ?
#
loop_
_entity_poly.entity_id
_entity_poly.type
_entity_poly.pdbx_seq_one_letter_code
_entity_poly.pdbx_strand_id
1 'polypeptide(L)'
;MKTFAVSCVIVLATLFGCANAHGYISHPKATYKPNTVYTTYNGVTSANVNRGFAGGIYNHEPVNNAKQFAEHWKATGYKSLRDMIDPISPGCGNTIDTATPVDVSSYTDMWWQNDEYKEGFLNSHHGPCEGWIDNKMVFHYDDCVAEFPSYPAKIPTDYS
;
A
#
# COMPACT_ATOMS: atom_id res chain seq x y z
N MET A 1 47.43 45.62 4.64
CA MET A 1 46.42 44.88 5.44
C MET A 1 45.57 44.08 4.47
N LYS A 2 45.61 42.75 4.51
CA LYS A 2 44.77 41.89 3.66
C LYS A 2 43.68 41.29 4.55
N THR A 3 42.45 41.78 4.36
CA THR A 3 41.25 41.28 5.04
C THR A 3 40.84 39.95 4.42
N PHE A 4 40.82 38.89 5.23
CA PHE A 4 40.21 37.61 4.86
C PHE A 4 38.75 37.63 5.25
N ALA A 5 37.84 37.53 4.28
CA ALA A 5 36.42 37.32 4.51
C ALA A 5 36.19 35.84 4.82
N VAL A 6 35.74 35.55 6.04
CA VAL A 6 35.32 34.20 6.45
C VAL A 6 33.91 33.96 5.90
N SER A 7 33.80 33.08 4.89
CA SER A 7 32.51 32.59 4.41
C SER A 7 32.01 31.49 5.34
N CYS A 8 30.98 31.77 6.13
CA CYS A 8 30.23 30.76 6.86
C CYS A 8 29.32 30.00 5.90
N VAL A 9 29.66 28.75 5.60
CA VAL A 9 28.76 27.82 4.91
C VAL A 9 27.77 27.30 5.94
N ILE A 10 26.50 27.72 5.84
CA ILE A 10 25.41 27.16 6.63
C ILE A 10 24.98 25.85 5.95
N VAL A 11 25.33 24.72 6.57
CA VAL A 11 24.84 23.40 6.15
C VAL A 11 23.46 23.20 6.76
N LEU A 12 22.42 23.30 5.94
CA LEU A 12 21.04 22.99 6.34
C LEU A 12 20.84 21.47 6.24
N ALA A 13 20.89 20.77 7.38
CA ALA A 13 20.54 19.36 7.45
C ALA A 13 19.02 19.22 7.35
N THR A 14 18.51 18.79 6.21
CA THR A 14 17.11 18.39 6.05
C THR A 14 16.91 17.04 6.76
N LEU A 15 16.28 17.07 7.92
CA LEU A 15 15.70 15.87 8.55
C LEU A 15 14.57 15.37 7.65
N PHE A 16 14.84 14.39 6.80
CA PHE A 16 13.79 13.60 6.16
C PHE A 16 13.12 12.78 7.26
N GLY A 17 11.96 13.24 7.75
CA GLY A 17 11.11 12.39 8.56
C GLY A 17 10.66 11.21 7.71
N CYS A 18 11.01 9.99 8.12
CA CYS A 18 10.45 8.79 7.51
C CYS A 18 8.95 8.79 7.79
N ALA A 19 8.12 9.12 6.79
CA ALA A 19 6.68 8.94 6.90
C ALA A 19 6.40 7.43 6.93
N ASN A 20 5.90 6.91 8.06
CA ASN A 20 5.54 5.51 8.20
C ASN A 20 4.09 5.33 7.73
N ALA A 21 3.93 5.41 6.42
CA ALA A 21 2.67 5.57 5.71
C ALA A 21 1.88 4.25 5.51
N HIS A 22 1.77 3.37 6.51
CA HIS A 22 1.12 2.07 6.29
C HIS A 22 0.04 1.74 7.32
N GLY A 23 -1.03 1.12 6.83
CA GLY A 23 -2.22 0.80 7.60
C GLY A 23 -2.29 -0.67 7.99
N TYR A 24 -3.43 -1.05 8.55
CA TYR A 24 -3.74 -2.41 8.96
C TYR A 24 -5.24 -2.70 8.78
N ILE A 25 -5.56 -3.98 8.63
CA ILE A 25 -6.94 -4.48 8.66
C ILE A 25 -7.44 -4.48 10.10
N SER A 26 -8.41 -3.62 10.40
CA SER A 26 -9.00 -3.44 11.74
C SER A 26 -10.35 -4.14 11.91
N HIS A 27 -11.04 -4.46 10.81
CA HIS A 27 -12.34 -5.11 10.80
C HIS A 27 -12.49 -6.02 9.56
N PRO A 28 -12.81 -7.32 9.70
CA PRO A 28 -12.61 -8.12 10.92
C PRO A 28 -11.16 -8.00 11.40
N LYS A 29 -10.96 -8.02 12.72
CA LYS A 29 -9.64 -7.77 13.30
C LYS A 29 -8.65 -8.88 12.89
N ALA A 30 -7.66 -8.53 12.08
CA ALA A 30 -6.57 -9.44 11.74
C ALA A 30 -5.58 -9.59 12.90
N THR A 31 -4.86 -10.71 12.91
CA THR A 31 -3.77 -10.98 13.86
C THR A 31 -2.42 -10.79 13.17
N TYR A 32 -1.50 -10.10 13.83
CA TYR A 32 -0.20 -9.73 13.28
C TYR A 32 0.96 -10.36 14.06
N LYS A 33 2.09 -10.57 13.37
CA LYS A 33 3.30 -11.13 13.97
C LYS A 33 3.76 -10.27 15.15
N PRO A 34 4.08 -10.87 16.32
CA PRO A 34 4.52 -10.11 17.48
C PRO A 34 5.86 -9.41 17.20
N ASN A 35 6.10 -8.29 17.87
CA ASN A 35 7.33 -7.48 17.75
C ASN A 35 7.65 -7.02 16.32
N THR A 36 6.67 -6.99 15.42
CA THR A 36 6.80 -6.47 14.06
C THR A 36 6.09 -5.13 13.98
N VAL A 37 6.70 -4.15 13.30
CA VAL A 37 6.02 -2.93 12.90
C VAL A 37 5.08 -3.31 11.76
N TYR A 38 3.91 -3.86 12.08
CA TYR A 38 2.97 -4.41 11.11
C TYR A 38 2.38 -3.35 10.18
N THR A 39 2.51 -2.08 10.56
CA THR A 39 2.22 -0.89 9.77
C THR A 39 3.40 -0.47 8.90
N THR A 40 4.28 -1.39 8.47
CA THR A 40 5.31 -1.15 7.42
C THR A 40 4.93 -1.87 6.13
N TYR A 41 5.45 -1.42 4.98
CA TYR A 41 5.29 -2.16 3.72
C TYR A 41 5.88 -3.58 3.83
N ASN A 42 5.25 -4.55 3.16
CA ASN A 42 5.77 -5.92 3.10
C ASN A 42 6.81 -6.12 1.98
N GLY A 43 6.87 -5.19 1.02
CA GLY A 43 7.84 -5.20 -0.07
C GLY A 43 7.76 -3.92 -0.91
N VAL A 44 8.78 -3.71 -1.75
CA VAL A 44 8.85 -2.59 -2.69
C VAL A 44 9.09 -3.16 -4.08
N THR A 45 8.43 -2.57 -5.07
CA THR A 45 8.63 -2.91 -6.48
C THR A 45 8.74 -1.65 -7.33
N SER A 46 9.06 -1.83 -8.62
CA SER A 46 9.12 -0.77 -9.62
C SER A 46 8.59 -1.28 -10.95
N ALA A 47 8.51 -0.41 -11.95
CA ALA A 47 8.14 -0.78 -13.32
C ALA A 47 8.99 -1.92 -13.91
N ASN A 48 10.17 -2.21 -13.35
CA ASN A 48 11.03 -3.30 -13.79
C ASN A 48 10.48 -4.70 -13.44
N VAL A 49 9.45 -4.81 -12.60
CA VAL A 49 8.84 -6.10 -12.24
C VAL A 49 8.28 -6.84 -13.47
N ASN A 50 7.82 -6.08 -14.47
CA ASN A 50 7.28 -6.63 -15.69
C ASN A 50 7.44 -5.63 -16.85
N ARG A 51 7.91 -6.11 -18.00
CA ARG A 51 8.08 -5.31 -19.22
C ARG A 51 6.81 -4.60 -19.69
N GLY A 52 5.62 -5.06 -19.30
CA GLY A 52 4.35 -4.40 -19.60
C GLY A 52 4.27 -2.97 -19.04
N PHE A 53 5.00 -2.67 -17.96
CA PHE A 53 5.08 -1.33 -17.38
C PHE A 53 6.12 -0.42 -18.06
N ALA A 54 6.88 -0.93 -19.03
CA ALA A 54 7.94 -0.17 -19.69
C ALA A 54 7.39 1.08 -20.40
N GLY A 55 8.11 2.20 -20.28
CA GLY A 55 7.71 3.49 -20.85
C GLY A 55 6.75 4.31 -19.99
N GLY A 56 6.16 3.71 -18.94
CA GLY A 56 5.34 4.44 -17.98
C GLY A 56 6.15 5.34 -17.05
N ILE A 57 5.50 6.38 -16.55
CA ILE A 57 6.03 7.33 -15.57
C ILE A 57 5.26 7.10 -14.26
N TYR A 58 5.97 6.74 -13.19
CA TYR A 58 5.38 6.30 -11.91
C TYR A 58 5.93 7.07 -10.70
N ASN A 59 6.53 8.23 -10.94
CA ASN A 59 7.20 9.05 -9.93
C ASN A 59 6.71 10.51 -9.94
N HIS A 60 5.46 10.74 -10.31
CA HIS A 60 4.82 12.06 -10.26
C HIS A 60 3.61 12.05 -9.32
N GLU A 61 2.63 12.90 -9.59
CA GLU A 61 1.41 13.05 -8.80
C GLU A 61 0.72 11.66 -8.60
N PRO A 62 0.28 11.32 -7.37
CA PRO A 62 -0.26 10.01 -7.02
C PRO A 62 -1.38 9.50 -7.93
N VAL A 63 -2.42 10.31 -8.19
CA VAL A 63 -3.56 9.92 -9.03
C VAL A 63 -3.08 9.56 -10.44
N ASN A 64 -2.15 10.34 -10.99
CA ASN A 64 -1.58 10.03 -12.30
C ASN A 64 -0.73 8.75 -12.27
N ASN A 65 -0.02 8.45 -11.17
CA ASN A 65 0.73 7.18 -11.07
C ASN A 65 -0.23 5.98 -11.13
N ALA A 66 -1.40 6.07 -10.46
CA ALA A 66 -2.44 5.04 -10.51
C ALA A 66 -3.01 4.88 -11.93
N LYS A 67 -3.28 5.99 -12.64
CA LYS A 67 -3.70 5.94 -14.04
C LYS A 67 -2.67 5.27 -14.94
N GLN A 68 -1.40 5.63 -14.80
CA GLN A 68 -0.30 5.02 -15.55
C GLN A 68 -0.19 3.52 -15.27
N PHE A 69 -0.36 3.10 -14.01
CA PHE A 69 -0.42 1.68 -13.65
C PHE A 69 -1.57 0.97 -14.39
N ALA A 70 -2.78 1.53 -14.33
CA ALA A 70 -3.97 0.95 -14.95
C ALA A 70 -3.86 0.86 -16.48
N GLU A 71 -3.32 1.89 -17.13
CA GLU A 71 -3.09 1.92 -18.58
C GLU A 71 -2.13 0.81 -19.03
N HIS A 72 -1.09 0.54 -18.26
CA HIS A 72 -0.09 -0.48 -18.58
C HIS A 72 -0.47 -1.89 -18.09
N TRP A 73 -1.44 -2.02 -17.18
CA TRP A 73 -1.78 -3.28 -16.52
C TRP A 73 -2.03 -4.43 -17.50
N LYS A 74 -2.82 -4.18 -18.56
CA LYS A 74 -3.15 -5.21 -19.56
C LYS A 74 -1.93 -5.78 -20.28
N ALA A 75 -0.87 -4.99 -20.45
CA ALA A 75 0.35 -5.42 -21.12
C ALA A 75 1.23 -6.33 -20.24
N THR A 76 0.96 -6.40 -18.94
CA THR A 76 1.75 -7.21 -18.00
C THR A 76 1.45 -8.71 -18.12
N GLY A 77 0.22 -9.06 -18.51
CA GLY A 77 -0.27 -10.45 -18.53
C GLY A 77 -0.52 -11.06 -17.14
N TYR A 78 -0.42 -10.30 -16.05
CA TYR A 78 -0.83 -10.77 -14.72
C TYR A 78 -2.34 -10.97 -14.67
N LYS A 79 -2.79 -11.99 -13.92
CA LYS A 79 -4.22 -12.24 -13.72
C LYS A 79 -4.79 -11.47 -12.52
N SER A 80 -3.93 -11.06 -11.60
CA SER A 80 -4.29 -10.34 -10.38
C SER A 80 -3.11 -9.55 -9.82
N LEU A 81 -3.36 -8.59 -8.92
CA LEU A 81 -2.31 -7.95 -8.14
C LEU A 81 -1.56 -8.97 -7.31
N ARG A 82 -2.26 -9.95 -6.71
CA ARG A 82 -1.62 -11.05 -5.98
C ARG A 82 -0.59 -11.80 -6.83
N ASP A 83 -0.92 -12.14 -8.08
CA ASP A 83 0.00 -12.80 -9.02
C ASP A 83 1.27 -11.96 -9.24
N MET A 84 1.14 -10.63 -9.23
CA MET A 84 2.26 -9.70 -9.36
C MET A 84 3.10 -9.61 -8.07
N ILE A 85 2.47 -9.58 -6.90
CA ILE A 85 3.15 -9.30 -5.61
C ILE A 85 3.66 -10.54 -4.88
N ASP A 86 3.08 -11.73 -5.10
CA ASP A 86 3.48 -12.97 -4.42
C ASP A 86 4.98 -13.29 -4.57
N PRO A 87 5.64 -13.06 -5.73
CA PRO A 87 7.09 -13.22 -5.85
C PRO A 87 7.94 -12.22 -5.06
N ILE A 88 7.37 -11.08 -4.66
CA ILE A 88 8.06 -9.99 -3.95
C ILE A 88 7.82 -10.08 -2.44
N SER A 89 6.57 -10.31 -2.05
CA SER A 89 6.11 -10.38 -0.68
C SER A 89 5.12 -11.56 -0.56
N PRO A 90 5.63 -12.80 -0.45
CA PRO A 90 4.78 -13.98 -0.47
C PRO A 90 3.88 -14.08 0.75
N GLY A 91 2.68 -14.63 0.53
CA GLY A 91 1.74 -14.95 1.59
C GLY A 91 1.09 -13.71 2.21
N CYS A 92 0.75 -13.80 3.50
CA CYS A 92 -0.11 -12.82 4.15
C CYS A 92 0.67 -11.65 4.79
N GLY A 93 1.88 -11.36 4.29
CA GLY A 93 2.74 -10.28 4.79
C GLY A 93 3.03 -10.39 6.29
N ASN A 94 2.67 -9.34 7.04
CA ASN A 94 2.85 -9.25 8.49
C ASN A 94 1.71 -9.89 9.31
N THR A 95 0.64 -10.36 8.67
CA THR A 95 -0.41 -11.12 9.38
C THR A 95 0.07 -12.54 9.70
N ILE A 96 -0.58 -13.20 10.65
CA ILE A 96 -0.31 -14.59 11.02
C ILE A 96 -1.24 -15.51 10.20
N ASP A 97 -0.66 -16.34 9.36
CA ASP A 97 -1.34 -17.32 8.50
C ASP A 97 -1.90 -18.52 9.27
N THR A 98 -1.40 -18.77 10.49
CA THR A 98 -1.91 -19.79 11.41
C THR A 98 -2.78 -19.23 12.55
N ALA A 99 -3.30 -18.01 12.41
CA ALA A 99 -4.20 -17.44 13.41
C ALA A 99 -5.51 -18.24 13.46
N THR A 100 -6.21 -18.19 14.61
CA THR A 100 -7.58 -18.70 14.69
C THR A 100 -8.43 -17.97 13.65
N PRO A 101 -9.14 -18.68 12.76
CA PRO A 101 -10.03 -18.06 11.79
C PRO A 101 -11.06 -17.16 12.49
N VAL A 102 -11.31 -15.99 11.91
CA VAL A 102 -12.34 -15.08 12.39
C VAL A 102 -13.67 -15.46 11.73
N ASP A 103 -14.74 -15.53 12.52
CA ASP A 103 -16.10 -15.67 11.97
C ASP A 103 -16.50 -14.37 11.27
N VAL A 104 -16.58 -14.42 9.94
CA VAL A 104 -16.93 -13.28 9.08
C VAL A 104 -18.39 -13.28 8.64
N SER A 105 -19.21 -14.21 9.13
CA SER A 105 -20.61 -14.37 8.69
C SER A 105 -21.51 -13.16 8.94
N SER A 106 -21.14 -12.28 9.87
CA SER A 106 -21.85 -11.04 10.19
C SER A 106 -21.25 -9.79 9.53
N TYR A 107 -20.19 -9.94 8.74
CA TYR A 107 -19.44 -8.85 8.13
C TYR A 107 -19.86 -8.65 6.67
N THR A 108 -19.88 -7.40 6.23
CA THR A 108 -20.12 -7.02 4.82
C THR A 108 -18.99 -6.19 4.22
N ASP A 109 -18.05 -5.77 5.06
CA ASP A 109 -16.92 -4.95 4.67
C ASP A 109 -15.63 -5.35 5.42
N MET A 110 -14.51 -4.94 4.84
CA MET A 110 -13.19 -4.95 5.45
C MET A 110 -12.79 -3.50 5.74
N TRP A 111 -12.25 -3.22 6.92
CA TRP A 111 -11.76 -1.89 7.28
C TRP A 111 -10.24 -1.85 7.25
N TRP A 112 -9.71 -0.91 6.48
CA TRP A 112 -8.29 -0.57 6.47
C TRP A 112 -8.08 0.81 7.10
N GLN A 113 -7.10 0.93 7.98
CA GLN A 113 -6.80 2.22 8.61
C GLN A 113 -5.33 2.41 8.97
N ASN A 114 -4.90 3.66 8.96
CA ASN A 114 -3.65 4.13 9.55
C ASN A 114 -3.98 5.09 10.71
N ASP A 115 -3.59 4.72 11.93
CA ASP A 115 -3.92 5.50 13.12
C ASP A 115 -3.02 6.71 13.36
N GLU A 116 -1.83 6.74 12.74
CA GLU A 116 -0.86 7.83 12.83
C GLU A 116 -1.38 9.08 12.12
N TYR A 117 -1.91 8.91 10.91
CA TYR A 117 -2.45 9.98 10.07
C TYR A 117 -3.97 10.14 10.18
N LYS A 118 -4.67 9.22 10.85
CA LYS A 118 -6.15 9.21 10.94
C LYS A 118 -6.81 9.18 9.56
N GLU A 119 -6.24 8.36 8.68
CA GLU A 119 -6.68 8.17 7.30
C GLU A 119 -6.86 6.67 7.02
N GLY A 120 -7.77 6.33 6.11
CA GLY A 120 -7.91 4.97 5.59
C GLY A 120 -6.71 4.59 4.74
N PHE A 121 -6.85 4.75 3.43
CA PHE A 121 -5.69 4.80 2.52
C PHE A 121 -5.16 6.23 2.46
N LEU A 122 -3.85 6.40 2.51
CA LEU A 122 -3.23 7.73 2.47
C LEU A 122 -3.36 8.35 1.09
N ASN A 123 -3.65 9.65 1.04
CA ASN A 123 -3.82 10.37 -0.23
C ASN A 123 -2.56 10.36 -1.13
N SER A 124 -1.38 10.03 -0.59
CA SER A 124 -0.15 9.87 -1.36
C SER A 124 -0.01 8.50 -2.04
N HIS A 125 -0.93 7.55 -1.79
CA HIS A 125 -0.81 6.13 -2.16
C HIS A 125 -1.96 5.66 -3.07
N HIS A 126 -2.37 6.50 -4.02
CA HIS A 126 -3.34 6.10 -5.05
C HIS A 126 -2.86 4.86 -5.81
N GLY A 127 -3.78 3.96 -6.10
CA GLY A 127 -3.48 2.71 -6.79
C GLY A 127 -4.44 1.58 -6.46
N PRO A 128 -4.32 0.45 -7.19
CA PRO A 128 -5.28 -0.63 -7.10
C PRO A 128 -5.07 -1.45 -5.83
N CYS A 129 -6.13 -2.11 -5.38
CA CYS A 129 -6.06 -3.05 -4.27
C CYS A 129 -6.97 -4.26 -4.50
N GLU A 130 -6.59 -5.37 -3.86
CA GLU A 130 -7.32 -6.62 -3.85
C GLU A 130 -7.43 -7.15 -2.43
N GLY A 131 -8.55 -7.82 -2.15
CA GLY A 131 -8.77 -8.59 -0.95
C GLY A 131 -8.79 -10.07 -1.30
N TRP A 132 -8.17 -10.89 -0.46
CA TRP A 132 -8.10 -12.33 -0.66
C TRP A 132 -8.40 -13.06 0.64
N ILE A 133 -9.24 -14.09 0.54
CA ILE A 133 -9.46 -15.09 1.59
C ILE A 133 -9.06 -16.43 0.97
N ASP A 134 -8.02 -17.05 1.53
CA ASP A 134 -7.36 -18.23 0.96
C ASP A 134 -7.03 -18.03 -0.53
N ASN A 135 -7.73 -18.73 -1.44
CA ASN A 135 -7.54 -18.64 -2.89
C ASN A 135 -8.70 -17.92 -3.60
N LYS A 136 -9.62 -17.30 -2.86
CA LYS A 136 -10.73 -16.52 -3.39
C LYS A 136 -10.41 -15.04 -3.28
N MET A 137 -10.44 -14.34 -4.41
CA MET A 137 -10.46 -12.88 -4.43
C MET A 137 -11.85 -12.41 -3.97
N VAL A 138 -11.89 -11.57 -2.93
CA VAL A 138 -13.14 -11.11 -2.28
C VAL A 138 -13.49 -9.67 -2.60
N PHE A 139 -12.54 -8.91 -3.15
CA PHE A 139 -12.78 -7.63 -3.83
C PHE A 139 -11.58 -7.26 -4.72
N HIS A 140 -11.82 -6.35 -5.67
CA HIS A 140 -10.80 -5.71 -6.50
C HIS A 140 -11.27 -4.30 -6.88
N TYR A 141 -10.37 -3.32 -6.80
CA TYR A 141 -10.61 -1.94 -7.24
C TYR A 141 -9.35 -1.34 -7.87
N ASP A 142 -9.54 -0.45 -8.84
CA ASP A 142 -8.45 0.17 -9.62
C ASP A 142 -7.75 1.32 -8.87
N ASP A 143 -8.45 2.01 -7.96
CA ASP A 143 -7.89 3.07 -7.10
C ASP A 143 -8.60 3.14 -5.75
N CYS A 144 -8.03 2.50 -4.73
CA CYS A 144 -8.70 2.35 -3.44
C CYS A 144 -8.69 3.62 -2.58
N VAL A 145 -7.76 4.54 -2.84
CA VAL A 145 -7.79 5.87 -2.21
C VAL A 145 -8.98 6.66 -2.73
N ALA A 146 -9.20 6.63 -4.04
CA ALA A 146 -10.31 7.34 -4.67
C ALA A 146 -11.68 6.75 -4.28
N GLU A 147 -11.79 5.42 -4.23
CA GLU A 147 -13.04 4.73 -3.91
C GLU A 147 -13.40 4.76 -2.41
N PHE A 148 -12.40 4.72 -1.52
CA PHE A 148 -12.62 4.61 -0.07
C PHE A 148 -11.90 5.70 0.74
N PRO A 149 -12.29 6.99 0.58
CA PRO A 149 -11.58 8.12 1.19
C PRO A 149 -11.82 8.29 2.71
N SER A 150 -12.61 7.40 3.34
CA SER A 150 -12.96 7.51 4.75
C SER A 150 -11.86 7.02 5.69
N TYR A 151 -11.95 7.38 6.98
CA TYR A 151 -11.19 6.76 8.07
C TYR A 151 -12.16 6.11 9.07
N PRO A 152 -12.10 4.78 9.26
CA PRO A 152 -11.35 3.82 8.45
C PRO A 152 -11.87 3.78 6.99
N ALA A 153 -11.05 3.30 6.04
CA ALA A 153 -11.52 2.98 4.70
C ALA A 153 -12.38 1.71 4.78
N LYS A 154 -13.65 1.79 4.38
CA LYS A 154 -14.60 0.67 4.46
C LYS A 154 -14.80 0.07 3.08
N ILE A 155 -14.27 -1.12 2.88
CA ILE A 155 -14.18 -1.78 1.58
C ILE A 155 -15.23 -2.89 1.53
N PRO A 156 -16.27 -2.79 0.70
CA PRO A 156 -17.22 -3.90 0.51
C PRO A 156 -16.47 -5.19 0.18
N THR A 157 -16.78 -6.26 0.90
CA THR A 157 -16.03 -7.52 0.82
C THR A 157 -16.98 -8.70 0.73
N ASP A 158 -16.76 -9.57 -0.25
CA ASP A 158 -17.54 -10.80 -0.40
C ASP A 158 -16.99 -11.92 0.51
N TYR A 159 -17.63 -12.10 1.67
CA TYR A 159 -17.31 -13.18 2.62
C TYR A 159 -18.07 -14.49 2.37
N SER A 160 -18.83 -14.61 1.26
CA SER A 160 -19.65 -15.80 0.97
C SER A 160 -18.89 -17.02 0.48
#